data_AF-A0A354REW8-F1
#
_entry.id   AF-A0A354REW8-F1
#
_cell.length_a   1.000
_cell.length_b   1.000
_cell.length_c   1.000
_cell.angle_alpha   90.00
_cell.angle_beta   90.00
_cell.angle_gamma   90.00
#
_symmetry.space_group_name_H-M   'P 1'
#
loop_
_entity.id
_entity.type
_entity.pdbx_description
1 polymer ?
#
loop_
_entity_poly.entity_id
_entity_poly.type
_entity_poly.pdbx_seq_one_letter_code
_entity_poly.pdbx_strand_id
1 'polypeptide(L)'
;MNAVLQESRDKNENLVDWSKELWFALLFLCIGFTVWPLMIYFLGRAVGIEYFTEMPLRVWAEQKVYGPLAEGSHRFVSRLLFLCFPYLLSFVIRFSLRKVRSAE
;
A
#
# COMPACT_ATOMS: atom_id res chain seq x y z
N MET A 1 -7.68 26.52 34.61
CA MET A 1 -6.72 26.58 33.49
C MET A 1 -6.03 25.23 33.26
N ASN A 2 -5.45 24.60 34.29
CA ASN A 2 -4.77 23.30 34.16
C ASN A 2 -5.70 22.13 33.80
N ALA A 3 -6.92 22.08 34.37
CA ALA A 3 -7.89 21.03 34.06
C ALA A 3 -8.38 21.05 32.60
N VAL A 4 -8.52 22.23 31.98
CA VAL A 4 -8.94 22.38 30.57
C VAL A 4 -7.83 21.95 29.60
N LEU A 5 -6.57 22.23 29.95
CA LEU A 5 -5.40 21.76 29.20
C LEU A 5 -5.18 20.25 29.34
N GLN A 6 -5.53 19.67 30.48
CA GLN A 6 -5.49 18.23 30.70
C GLN A 6 -6.61 17.52 29.95
N GLU A 7 -7.84 18.04 29.99
CA GLU A 7 -8.97 17.48 29.25
C GLU A 7 -8.74 17.52 27.73
N SER A 8 -8.12 18.59 27.22
CA SER A 8 -7.74 18.69 25.79
C SER A 8 -6.53 17.83 25.42
N ARG A 9 -5.67 17.47 26.37
CA ARG A 9 -4.57 16.49 26.18
C ARG A 9 -5.10 15.05 26.18
N ASP A 10 -5.95 14.68 27.13
CA ASP A 10 -6.57 13.35 27.23
C ASP A 10 -7.54 13.06 26.05
N LYS A 11 -8.19 14.09 25.51
CA LYS A 11 -8.97 13.96 24.25
C LYS A 11 -8.09 13.64 23.04
N ASN A 12 -6.84 14.12 23.04
CA ASN A 12 -5.88 13.91 21.95
C ASN A 12 -5.25 12.51 22.00
N GLU A 13 -5.05 11.93 23.18
CA GLU A 13 -4.45 10.59 23.32
C GLU A 13 -5.40 9.44 22.91
N ASN A 14 -6.72 9.65 22.97
CA ASN A 14 -7.73 8.68 22.52
C ASN A 14 -8.11 8.82 21.04
N LEU A 15 -7.70 9.89 20.38
CA LEU A 15 -7.83 10.01 18.93
C LEU A 15 -6.66 9.24 18.34
N VAL A 16 -6.96 8.14 17.64
CA VAL A 16 -6.02 7.57 16.66
C VAL A 16 -5.36 8.73 15.93
N ASP A 17 -4.02 8.80 15.96
CA ASP A 17 -3.26 9.87 15.31
C ASP A 17 -3.49 9.78 13.79
N TRP A 18 -4.59 10.36 13.33
CA TRP A 18 -5.03 10.31 11.94
C TRP A 18 -3.98 10.88 11.00
N SER A 19 -3.18 11.83 11.48
CA SER A 19 -2.00 12.33 10.77
C SER A 19 -0.96 11.24 10.52
N LYS A 20 -0.60 10.43 11.54
CA LYS A 20 0.36 9.34 11.37
C LYS A 20 -0.20 8.27 10.43
N GLU A 21 -1.48 7.94 10.56
CA GLU A 21 -2.12 6.93 9.71
C GLU A 21 -2.22 7.40 8.25
N LEU A 22 -2.49 8.69 8.02
CA LEU A 22 -2.45 9.30 6.69
C LEU A 22 -1.05 9.23 6.09
N TRP A 23 -0.01 9.59 6.86
CA TRP A 23 1.38 9.51 6.39
C TRP A 23 1.79 8.08 6.05
N PHE A 24 1.36 7.11 6.86
CA PHE A 24 1.58 5.70 6.54
C PHE A 24 0.84 5.27 5.28
N ALA A 25 -0.43 5.63 5.14
CA ALA A 25 -1.20 5.32 3.94
C ALA A 25 -0.53 5.91 2.70
N LEU A 26 -0.13 7.18 2.76
CA LEU A 26 0.55 7.87 1.67
C LEU A 26 1.87 7.19 1.29
N LEU A 27 2.70 6.84 2.26
CA LEU A 27 3.99 6.19 2.05
C LEU A 27 3.83 4.82 1.38
N PHE A 28 2.95 3.97 1.92
CA PHE A 28 2.76 2.63 1.37
C PHE A 28 2.01 2.63 0.03
N LEU A 29 1.08 3.58 -0.18
CA LEU A 29 0.44 3.76 -1.48
C LEU A 29 1.47 4.23 -2.51
N CYS A 30 2.36 5.17 -2.16
CA CYS A 30 3.44 5.61 -3.03
C CYS A 30 4.36 4.45 -3.42
N ILE A 31 4.78 3.64 -2.44
CA ILE A 31 5.58 2.42 -2.69
C ILE A 31 4.80 1.43 -3.57
N GLY A 32 3.51 1.25 -3.32
CA GLY A 32 2.60 0.41 -4.10
C GLY A 32 2.44 0.83 -5.56
N PHE A 33 2.43 2.15 -5.81
CA PHE A 33 2.30 2.70 -7.15
C PHE A 33 3.63 2.81 -7.90
N THR A 34 4.76 2.88 -7.20
CA THR A 34 6.08 3.13 -7.82
C THR A 34 6.99 1.91 -7.71
N VAL A 35 7.45 1.57 -6.51
CA VAL A 35 8.47 0.56 -6.27
C VAL A 35 7.95 -0.86 -6.52
N TRP A 36 6.71 -1.14 -6.12
CA TRP A 36 6.14 -2.49 -6.18
C TRP A 36 6.05 -3.07 -7.61
N PRO A 37 5.52 -2.34 -8.62
CA PRO A 37 5.53 -2.81 -10.00
C PRO A 37 6.95 -3.06 -10.53
N LEU A 38 7.90 -2.17 -10.21
CA LEU A 38 9.30 -2.35 -10.62
C LEU A 38 9.90 -3.62 -9.99
N MET A 39 9.70 -3.82 -8.69
CA MET A 39 10.17 -5.02 -7.99
C MET A 39 9.65 -6.29 -8.67
N ILE A 40 8.36 -6.35 -9.00
CA ILE A 40 7.77 -7.53 -9.64
C ILE A 40 8.33 -7.73 -11.05
N TYR A 41 8.47 -6.67 -11.83
CA TYR A 41 8.99 -6.75 -13.17
C TYR A 41 10.44 -7.27 -13.19
N PHE A 42 11.32 -6.70 -12.36
CA PHE A 42 12.72 -7.12 -12.31
C PHE A 42 12.89 -8.50 -11.69
N LEU A 43 12.07 -8.84 -10.69
CA LEU A 43 12.05 -10.20 -10.13
C LEU A 43 11.60 -11.22 -11.19
N GLY A 44 10.56 -10.92 -11.96
CA GLY A 44 10.10 -11.77 -13.06
C GLY A 44 11.17 -11.96 -14.14
N ARG A 45 11.93 -10.91 -14.48
CA ARG A 45 13.09 -11.02 -15.37
C ARG A 45 14.23 -11.83 -14.77
N ALA A 46 14.53 -11.67 -13.49
CA ALA A 46 15.57 -12.42 -12.81
C ALA A 46 15.25 -13.92 -12.72
N VAL A 47 13.97 -14.26 -12.57
CA VAL A 47 13.46 -15.65 -12.59
C VAL A 47 13.41 -16.23 -14.01
N GLY A 48 13.55 -15.40 -15.05
CA GLY A 48 13.52 -15.85 -16.45
C GLY A 48 12.13 -16.11 -17.00
N ILE A 49 11.10 -15.44 -16.46
CA ILE A 49 9.73 -15.58 -16.97
C ILE A 49 9.64 -14.89 -18.34
N GLU A 50 9.37 -15.67 -19.39
CA GLU A 50 9.31 -15.20 -20.80
C GLU A 50 8.45 -13.95 -20.98
N TYR A 51 7.30 -13.92 -20.30
CA TYR A 51 6.38 -12.76 -20.29
C TYR A 51 7.07 -11.43 -19.95
N PHE A 52 8.02 -11.43 -19.00
CA PHE A 52 8.73 -10.23 -18.58
C PHE A 52 10.04 -10.00 -19.34
N THR A 53 10.63 -11.04 -19.93
CA THR A 53 11.86 -10.89 -20.72
C THR A 53 11.59 -10.36 -22.13
N GLU A 54 10.45 -10.75 -22.72
CA GLU A 54 10.06 -10.32 -24.07
C GLU A 54 9.35 -8.96 -24.07
N MET A 55 8.69 -8.59 -22.97
CA MET A 55 7.93 -7.34 -22.88
C MET A 55 8.76 -6.22 -22.25
N PRO A 56 8.95 -5.07 -22.92
CA PRO A 56 9.69 -3.97 -22.32
C PRO A 56 8.92 -3.32 -21.16
N LEU A 57 9.65 -2.90 -20.13
CA LEU A 57 9.13 -2.33 -18.87
C LEU A 57 8.06 -1.26 -19.10
N ARG A 58 8.32 -0.34 -20.04
CA ARG A 58 7.40 0.75 -20.37
C ARG A 58 6.06 0.22 -20.87
N VAL A 59 6.07 -0.70 -21.82
CA VAL A 59 4.85 -1.28 -22.40
C VAL A 59 4.09 -2.08 -21.34
N TRP A 60 4.80 -2.84 -20.51
CA TRP A 60 4.18 -3.55 -19.40
C TRP A 60 3.51 -2.59 -18.41
N ALA A 61 4.22 -1.54 -17.99
CA ALA A 61 3.70 -0.54 -17.07
C ALA A 61 2.48 0.17 -17.66
N GLU A 62 2.59 0.73 -18.86
CA GLU A 62 1.54 1.51 -19.50
C GLU A 62 0.33 0.66 -19.86
N GLN A 63 0.49 -0.54 -20.42
CA GLN A 63 -0.64 -1.31 -20.94
C GLN A 63 -1.22 -2.32 -19.95
N LYS A 64 -0.42 -2.82 -18.99
CA LYS A 64 -0.84 -3.93 -18.11
C LYS A 64 -1.05 -3.51 -16.67
N VAL A 65 -0.25 -2.57 -16.18
CA VAL A 65 -0.34 -2.07 -14.81
C VAL A 65 -1.23 -0.84 -14.73
N TYR A 66 -0.84 0.26 -15.39
CA TYR A 66 -1.50 1.56 -15.26
C TYR A 66 -2.62 1.80 -16.28
N GLY A 67 -2.54 1.25 -17.49
CA GLY A 67 -3.58 1.41 -18.52
C GLY A 67 -4.98 1.01 -18.05
N PRO A 68 -5.14 -0.16 -17.41
CA PRO A 68 -6.43 -0.55 -16.85
C PRO A 68 -6.97 0.38 -15.74
N LEU A 69 -6.12 1.24 -15.15
CA LEU A 69 -6.59 2.27 -14.22
C LEU A 69 -7.30 3.42 -14.94
N ALA A 70 -6.88 3.75 -16.17
CA ALA A 70 -7.47 4.84 -16.94
C ALA A 70 -8.78 4.43 -17.64
N GLU A 71 -8.91 3.16 -18.07
CA GLU A 71 -10.05 2.69 -18.87
C GLU A 71 -11.29 2.32 -18.05
N GLY A 72 -11.22 2.32 -16.71
CA GLY A 72 -12.39 2.08 -15.83
C GLY A 72 -13.06 0.70 -15.98
N SER A 73 -12.40 -0.26 -16.65
CA SER A 73 -12.93 -1.62 -16.87
C SER A 73 -12.96 -2.45 -15.58
N HIS A 74 -13.64 -3.62 -15.55
CA HIS A 74 -13.63 -4.55 -14.39
C HIS A 74 -12.21 -4.97 -13.96
N ARG A 75 -11.22 -4.88 -14.87
CA ARG A 75 -9.80 -5.13 -14.57
C ARG A 75 -9.18 -4.05 -13.66
N PHE A 76 -9.82 -2.89 -13.53
CA PHE A 76 -9.45 -1.79 -12.65
C PHE A 76 -9.28 -2.25 -11.22
N VAL A 77 -10.30 -2.92 -10.65
CA VAL A 77 -10.31 -3.30 -9.23
C VAL A 77 -9.17 -4.26 -8.93
N SER A 78 -8.94 -5.24 -9.81
CA SER A 78 -7.82 -6.19 -9.66
C SER A 78 -6.46 -5.48 -9.68
N ARG A 79 -6.25 -4.52 -10.59
CA ARG A 79 -4.98 -3.78 -10.67
C ARG A 79 -4.81 -2.78 -9.54
N LEU A 80 -5.89 -2.15 -9.09
CA LEU A 80 -5.86 -1.29 -7.92
C LEU A 80 -5.52 -2.08 -6.66
N LEU A 81 -6.13 -3.26 -6.45
CA LEU A 81 -5.79 -4.14 -5.34
C LEU A 81 -4.34 -4.62 -5.41
N PHE A 82 -3.84 -4.90 -6.61
CA PHE A 82 -2.44 -5.26 -6.84
C PHE A 82 -1.48 -4.13 -6.47
N LEU A 83 -1.79 -2.87 -6.83
CA LEU A 83 -0.98 -1.70 -6.48
C LEU A 83 -1.09 -1.36 -4.99
N CYS A 84 -2.26 -1.52 -4.40
CA CYS A 84 -2.48 -1.36 -2.96
C CYS A 84 -1.92 -2.52 -2.13
N PHE A 85 -1.34 -3.54 -2.75
CA PHE A 85 -0.86 -4.73 -2.04
C PHE A 85 0.13 -4.42 -0.91
N PRO A 86 1.16 -3.55 -1.06
CA PRO A 86 2.07 -3.25 0.04
C PRO A 86 1.39 -2.58 1.22
N TYR A 87 0.38 -1.75 0.95
CA TYR A 87 -0.44 -1.12 1.99
C TYR A 87 -1.32 -2.15 2.72
N LEU A 88 -2.00 -3.03 1.97
CA LEU A 88 -2.81 -4.10 2.55
C LEU A 88 -1.96 -5.07 3.38
N LEU A 89 -0.78 -5.43 2.88
CA LEU A 89 0.16 -6.28 3.61
C LEU A 89 0.59 -5.64 4.93
N SER A 90 0.95 -4.36 4.91
CA SER A 90 1.28 -3.59 6.12
C SER A 90 0.13 -3.60 7.13
N PHE A 91 -1.10 -3.43 6.66
CA PHE A 91 -2.29 -3.50 7.50
C PHE A 91 -2.48 -4.90 8.12
N VAL A 92 -2.31 -5.97 7.34
CA VAL A 92 -2.42 -7.36 7.82
C VAL A 92 -1.34 -7.68 8.85
N ILE A 93 -0.10 -7.24 8.64
CA ILE A 93 1.01 -7.43 9.60
C ILE A 93 0.68 -6.71 10.90
N ARG A 94 0.27 -5.43 10.84
CA ARG A 94 -0.14 -4.66 12.03
C ARG A 94 -1.29 -5.33 12.78
N PHE A 95 -2.30 -5.79 12.05
CA PHE A 95 -3.44 -6.50 12.64
C PHE A 95 -3.00 -7.79 13.34
N SER A 96 -2.14 -8.58 12.68
CA SER A 96 -1.59 -9.82 13.25
C SER A 96 -0.78 -9.55 14.51
N LEU A 97 0.09 -8.54 14.50
CA LEU A 97 0.90 -8.15 15.66
C LEU A 97 0.03 -7.68 16.83
N ARG A 98 -1.03 -6.90 16.57
CA ARG A 98 -1.98 -6.49 17.60
C ARG A 98 -2.73 -7.69 18.20
N LYS A 99 -3.13 -8.63 17.34
CA LYS A 99 -3.81 -9.86 17.79
C LYS A 99 -2.90 -10.74 18.65
N VAL A 100 -1.64 -10.92 18.25
CA VAL A 100 -0.63 -11.66 19.02
C VAL A 100 -0.38 -10.99 20.38
N ARG A 101 -0.18 -9.67 20.41
CA ARG A 101 0.02 -8.92 21.65
C ARG A 101 -1.17 -8.98 22.60
N SER A 102 -2.40 -9.07 22.08
CA SER A 102 -3.61 -9.19 22.90
C SER A 102 -3.85 -10.61 23.43
N ALA A 103 -3.12 -11.60 22.95
CA ALA A 103 -3.22 -13.00 23.39
C ALA A 103 -2.20 -13.36 24.48
N GLU A 104 -1.28 -12.44 24.79
CA GLU A 104 -0.33 -12.47 25.91
C GLU A 104 -0.88 -11.63 27.07
#